data_AF-A0A7W4HMG1-F1
#
_entry.id   AF-A0A7W4HMG1-F1
#
_cell.length_a   1.000
_cell.length_b   1.000
_cell.length_c   1.000
_cell.angle_alpha   90.00
_cell.angle_beta   90.00
_cell.angle_gamma   90.00
#
_symmetry.space_group_name_H-M   'P 1'
#
loop_
_entity.id
_entity.type
_entity.pdbx_description
1 polymer ?
#
loop_
_entity_poly.entity_id
_entity_poly.type
_entity_poly.pdbx_seq_one_letter_code
_entity_poly.pdbx_strand_id
1 'polypeptide(L)'
;MNTPPLNNLIRNDIDMLWSNRLGLIHSAAGVRSFVCEYLPLLSIDYDTSITEAILQLQRIDIAKVQPLVSEITALAKLIYNERDTSVRLKLWQQLVKTVGYEKEINKIDINLTSRSNVVKYIKVLLSDDYMKTWPAHDIAYKIVNLMAHYDITEDDRPLYEIWYLATEVEAMSLAEIGKSGKLDEMIGLSKGLD
;
A
#
# COMPACT_ATOMS: atom_id res chain seq x y z
N MET A 1 -13.06 -26.67 17.42
CA MET A 1 -12.08 -25.59 17.18
C MET A 1 -12.88 -24.33 16.89
N ASN A 2 -12.66 -23.25 17.65
CA ASN A 2 -13.30 -21.96 17.40
C ASN A 2 -12.39 -21.17 16.46
N THR A 3 -12.52 -21.37 15.17
CA THR A 3 -11.79 -20.57 14.19
C THR A 3 -12.33 -19.13 14.26
N PRO A 4 -11.48 -18.11 14.46
CA PRO A 4 -11.94 -16.73 14.47
C PRO A 4 -12.63 -16.38 13.14
N PRO A 5 -13.63 -15.48 13.13
CA PRO A 5 -14.22 -14.98 11.89
C PRO A 5 -13.13 -14.47 10.94
N LEU A 6 -13.29 -14.71 9.64
CA LEU A 6 -12.35 -14.29 8.59
C LEU A 6 -11.89 -12.83 8.76
N ASN A 7 -12.83 -11.92 9.00
CA ASN A 7 -12.55 -10.50 9.21
C ASN A 7 -11.60 -10.22 10.39
N ASN A 8 -11.66 -11.03 11.45
CA ASN A 8 -10.75 -10.89 12.58
C ASN A 8 -9.35 -11.39 12.25
N LEU A 9 -9.22 -12.41 11.40
CA LEU A 9 -7.92 -12.89 10.93
C LEU A 9 -7.27 -11.86 10.00
N ILE A 10 -8.03 -11.33 9.01
CA ILE A 10 -7.60 -10.26 8.11
C ILE A 10 -7.08 -9.07 8.92
N ARG A 11 -7.88 -8.62 9.90
CA ARG A 11 -7.48 -7.53 10.78
C ARG A 11 -6.21 -7.84 11.57
N ASN A 12 -6.08 -9.05 12.11
CA ASN A 12 -4.93 -9.42 12.93
C ASN A 12 -3.62 -9.44 12.13
N ASP A 13 -3.59 -9.87 10.87
CA ASP A 13 -2.35 -9.80 10.07
C ASP A 13 -2.05 -8.38 9.62
N ILE A 14 -3.07 -7.60 9.27
CA ILE A 14 -2.87 -6.16 9.01
C ILE A 14 -2.23 -5.53 10.25
N ASP A 15 -2.79 -5.80 11.43
CA ASP A 15 -2.24 -5.33 12.70
C ASP A 15 -0.84 -5.91 12.96
N MET A 16 -0.58 -7.17 12.64
CA MET A 16 0.73 -7.80 12.81
C MET A 16 1.80 -7.19 11.89
N LEU A 17 1.47 -6.95 10.61
CA LEU A 17 2.34 -6.25 9.67
C LEU A 17 2.70 -4.87 10.22
N TRP A 18 1.70 -4.09 10.63
CA TRP A 18 1.93 -2.76 11.18
C TRP A 18 2.71 -2.81 12.49
N SER A 19 2.40 -3.73 13.41
CA SER A 19 3.16 -3.92 14.64
C SER A 19 4.63 -4.26 14.36
N ASN A 20 4.91 -5.12 13.39
CA ASN A 20 6.27 -5.47 13.00
C ASN A 20 7.00 -4.25 12.40
N ARG A 21 6.37 -3.53 11.46
CA ARG A 21 6.96 -2.34 10.80
C ARG A 21 7.22 -1.21 11.79
N LEU A 22 6.22 -0.88 12.62
CA LEU A 22 6.33 0.19 13.62
C LEU A 22 7.27 -0.20 14.77
N GLY A 23 7.34 -1.49 15.08
CA GLY A 23 8.24 -2.04 16.10
C GLY A 23 9.73 -1.83 15.80
N LEU A 24 10.10 -1.54 14.53
CA LEU A 24 11.48 -1.21 14.14
C LEU A 24 11.83 0.27 14.36
N ILE A 25 10.85 1.11 14.70
CA ILE A 25 11.03 2.56 14.80
C ILE A 25 11.38 2.92 16.24
N HIS A 26 12.67 3.24 16.46
CA HIS A 26 13.19 3.61 17.78
C HIS A 26 13.76 5.04 17.84
N SER A 27 13.69 5.78 16.74
CA SER A 27 14.31 7.10 16.62
C SER A 27 13.62 7.98 15.58
N ALA A 28 13.90 9.29 15.62
CA ALA A 28 13.42 10.22 14.62
C ALA A 28 13.89 9.85 13.19
N ALA A 29 15.11 9.30 13.06
CA ALA A 29 15.59 8.78 11.78
C ALA A 29 14.76 7.59 11.28
N GLY A 30 14.33 6.70 12.18
CA GLY A 30 13.41 5.61 11.87
C GLY A 30 12.04 6.11 11.40
N VAL A 31 11.47 7.11 12.09
CA VAL A 31 10.20 7.74 11.68
C VAL A 31 10.32 8.34 10.28
N ARG A 32 11.40 9.08 10.01
CA ARG A 32 11.64 9.66 8.67
C ARG A 32 11.78 8.58 7.61
N SER A 33 12.58 7.55 7.88
CA SER A 33 12.82 6.44 6.94
C SER A 33 11.52 5.73 6.59
N PHE A 34 10.67 5.47 7.59
CA PHE A 34 9.35 4.88 7.37
C PHE A 34 8.50 5.69 6.39
N VAL A 35 8.41 7.01 6.54
CA VAL A 35 7.66 7.86 5.59
C VAL A 35 8.32 7.86 4.22
N CYS A 36 9.66 7.95 4.17
CA CYS A 36 10.43 7.97 2.92
C CYS A 36 10.28 6.69 2.09
N GLU A 37 9.93 5.55 2.68
CA GLU A 37 9.62 4.32 1.93
C GLU A 37 8.37 4.48 1.05
N TYR A 38 7.40 5.28 1.47
CA TYR A 38 6.14 5.47 0.73
C TYR A 38 6.16 6.65 -0.25
N LEU A 39 7.02 7.66 -0.04
CA LEU A 39 7.08 8.84 -0.91
C LEU A 39 7.34 8.53 -2.41
N PRO A 40 8.19 7.55 -2.78
CA PRO A 40 8.35 7.14 -4.18
C PRO A 40 7.04 6.66 -4.84
N LEU A 41 6.06 6.23 -4.06
CA LEU A 41 4.81 5.66 -4.55
C LEU A 41 3.75 6.72 -4.90
N LEU A 42 3.96 8.01 -4.60
CA LEU A 42 2.92 9.05 -4.78
C LEU A 42 2.41 9.24 -6.21
N SER A 43 3.19 8.88 -7.23
CA SER A 43 2.74 8.89 -8.63
C SER A 43 2.42 7.49 -9.17
N ILE A 44 2.43 6.49 -8.30
CA ILE A 44 2.29 5.07 -8.63
C ILE A 44 1.03 4.50 -7.99
N ASP A 45 0.81 4.76 -6.70
CA ASP A 45 -0.31 4.30 -5.90
C ASP A 45 -1.17 5.49 -5.43
N TYR A 46 -2.38 5.18 -4.96
CA TYR A 46 -3.31 6.14 -4.41
C TYR A 46 -2.70 6.83 -3.19
N ASP A 47 -2.60 8.16 -3.27
CA ASP A 47 -2.08 9.00 -2.19
C ASP A 47 -2.87 8.82 -0.88
N THR A 48 -4.16 8.51 -0.97
CA THR A 48 -5.01 8.16 0.16
C THR A 48 -4.48 6.93 0.90
N SER A 49 -4.18 5.83 0.20
CA SER A 49 -3.59 4.64 0.81
C SER A 49 -2.25 4.98 1.48
N ILE A 50 -1.38 5.72 0.80
CA ILE A 50 -0.07 6.13 1.35
C ILE A 50 -0.26 6.95 2.64
N THR A 51 -1.26 7.84 2.64
CA THR A 51 -1.59 8.64 3.81
C THR A 51 -2.06 7.77 4.98
N GLU A 52 -2.92 6.78 4.73
CA GLU A 52 -3.37 5.82 5.74
C GLU A 52 -2.22 4.99 6.32
N ALA A 53 -1.25 4.59 5.49
CA ALA A 53 -0.03 3.93 5.94
C ALA A 53 0.81 4.84 6.85
N ILE A 54 0.98 6.11 6.49
CA ILE A 54 1.68 7.10 7.31
C ILE A 54 0.97 7.34 8.64
N LEU A 55 -0.36 7.35 8.65
CA LEU A 55 -1.16 7.51 9.87
C LEU A 55 -0.97 6.37 10.88
N GLN A 56 -0.45 5.20 10.47
CA GLN A 56 -0.11 4.12 11.39
C GLN A 56 0.97 4.53 12.41
N LEU A 57 1.79 5.56 12.11
CA LEU A 57 2.75 6.12 13.06
C LEU A 57 2.09 6.59 14.37
N GLN A 58 0.78 6.89 14.38
CA GLN A 58 0.04 7.27 15.59
C GLN A 58 -0.01 6.15 16.64
N ARG A 59 0.28 4.90 16.25
CA ARG A 59 0.34 3.75 17.17
C ARG A 59 1.67 3.68 17.92
N ILE A 60 2.68 4.47 17.53
CA ILE A 60 3.96 4.50 18.23
C ILE A 60 3.81 5.33 19.51
N ASP A 61 4.20 4.73 20.64
CA ASP A 61 4.26 5.43 21.93
C ASP A 61 5.70 5.55 22.45
N ILE A 62 6.48 6.43 21.82
CA ILE A 62 7.88 6.69 22.19
C ILE A 62 8.06 8.19 22.38
N ALA A 63 8.16 8.63 23.64
CA ALA A 63 8.23 10.04 24.02
C ALA A 63 9.25 10.87 23.21
N LYS A 64 10.41 10.29 22.91
CA LYS A 64 11.50 10.97 22.16
C LYS A 64 11.13 11.33 20.72
N VAL A 65 10.23 10.58 20.09
CA VAL A 65 9.84 10.79 18.68
C VAL A 65 8.45 11.40 18.53
N GLN A 66 7.68 11.50 19.63
CA GLN A 66 6.30 12.00 19.61
C GLN A 66 6.13 13.37 18.95
N PRO A 67 7.01 14.37 19.13
CA PRO A 67 6.86 15.65 18.44
C PRO A 67 6.85 15.50 16.91
N LEU A 68 7.77 14.71 16.36
CA LEU A 68 7.87 14.46 14.93
C LEU A 68 6.70 13.61 14.42
N VAL A 69 6.30 12.58 15.17
CA VAL A 69 5.12 11.76 14.83
C VAL A 69 3.85 12.62 14.81
N SER A 70 3.69 13.53 15.76
CA SER A 70 2.54 14.43 15.82
C SER A 70 2.50 15.37 14.61
N GLU A 71 3.64 15.96 14.23
CA GLU A 71 3.74 16.84 13.07
C GLU A 71 3.42 16.09 11.76
N ILE A 72 4.05 14.93 11.55
CA ILE A 72 3.85 14.08 10.36
C ILE A 72 2.40 13.63 10.25
N THR A 73 1.81 13.17 11.35
CA THR A 73 0.44 12.64 11.30
C THR A 73 -0.61 13.73 11.22
N ALA A 74 -0.33 14.94 11.71
CA ALA A 74 -1.16 16.12 11.46
C ALA A 74 -1.15 16.49 9.97
N LEU A 75 0.02 16.52 9.33
CA LEU A 75 0.13 16.74 7.88
C LEU A 75 -0.58 15.65 7.07
N ALA A 76 -0.40 14.38 7.43
CA ALA A 76 -1.11 13.27 6.80
C ALA A 76 -2.64 13.43 6.91
N LYS A 77 -3.17 13.82 8.08
CA LYS A 77 -4.61 14.11 8.24
C LYS A 77 -5.08 15.26 7.35
N LEU A 78 -4.28 16.31 7.19
CA LEU A 78 -4.61 17.41 6.28
C LEU A 78 -4.65 16.93 4.83
N ILE A 79 -3.65 16.14 4.41
CA ILE A 79 -3.58 15.54 3.07
C ILE A 79 -4.81 14.68 2.79
N TYR A 80 -5.17 13.79 3.72
CA TYR A 80 -6.30 12.87 3.56
C TYR A 80 -7.64 13.59 3.34
N ASN A 81 -7.83 14.72 4.02
CA ASN A 81 -9.09 15.47 3.97
C ASN A 81 -9.11 16.54 2.86
N GLU A 82 -7.99 16.82 2.21
CA GLU A 82 -7.87 17.87 1.20
C GLU A 82 -8.38 17.40 -0.17
N ARG A 83 -9.37 18.12 -0.71
CA ARG A 83 -9.98 17.83 -2.01
C ARG A 83 -9.26 18.52 -3.16
N ASP A 84 -8.65 19.69 -2.91
CA ASP A 84 -7.91 20.43 -3.92
C ASP A 84 -6.55 19.78 -4.17
N THR A 85 -6.36 19.23 -5.38
CA THR A 85 -5.12 18.54 -5.77
C THR A 85 -3.88 19.46 -5.66
N SER A 86 -4.01 20.76 -5.94
CA SER A 86 -2.89 21.70 -5.87
C SER A 86 -2.48 22.00 -4.43
N VAL A 87 -3.45 22.11 -3.52
CA VAL A 87 -3.21 22.25 -2.08
C VAL A 87 -2.64 20.95 -1.52
N ARG A 88 -3.20 19.80 -1.91
CA ARG A 88 -2.71 18.49 -1.50
C ARG A 88 -1.27 18.24 -1.93
N LEU A 89 -0.88 18.63 -3.14
CA LEU A 89 0.51 18.59 -3.60
C LEU A 89 1.44 19.45 -2.72
N LYS A 90 1.02 20.66 -2.33
CA LYS A 90 1.80 21.52 -1.43
C LYS A 90 1.97 20.88 -0.05
N LEU A 91 0.94 20.21 0.47
CA LEU A 91 1.02 19.48 1.74
C LEU A 91 1.99 18.29 1.64
N TRP A 92 1.98 17.55 0.54
CA TRP A 92 3.00 16.51 0.28
C TRP A 92 4.41 17.09 0.23
N GLN A 93 4.62 18.22 -0.45
CA GLN A 93 5.91 18.91 -0.50
C GLN A 93 6.35 19.40 0.89
N GLN A 94 5.41 19.81 1.74
CA GLN A 94 5.71 20.13 3.14
C GLN A 94 6.13 18.88 3.91
N LEU A 95 5.41 17.76 3.75
CA LEU A 95 5.76 16.49 4.41
C LEU A 95 7.16 16.01 4.01
N VAL A 96 7.50 16.06 2.72
CA VAL A 96 8.83 15.75 2.15
C VAL A 96 9.92 16.55 2.87
N LYS A 97 9.70 17.86 3.08
CA LYS A 97 10.63 18.73 3.83
C LYS A 97 10.75 18.32 5.29
N THR A 98 9.62 18.05 5.97
CA THR A 98 9.60 17.62 7.38
C THR A 98 10.40 16.34 7.59
N VAL A 99 10.34 15.39 6.64
CA VAL A 99 11.06 14.12 6.74
C VAL A 99 12.47 14.14 6.14
N GLY A 100 12.86 15.24 5.50
CA GLY A 100 14.18 15.39 4.88
C GLY A 100 14.38 14.53 3.63
N TYR A 101 13.31 14.30 2.86
CA TYR A 101 13.39 13.53 1.62
C TYR A 101 13.95 14.39 0.49
N GLU A 102 15.01 13.91 -0.17
CA GLU A 102 15.83 14.72 -1.09
C GLU A 102 15.17 14.92 -2.46
N LYS A 103 14.25 14.04 -2.86
CA LYS A 103 13.61 14.11 -4.17
C LYS A 103 12.36 14.98 -4.10
N GLU A 104 12.22 15.83 -5.11
CA GLU A 104 11.03 16.66 -5.27
C GLU A 104 9.81 15.82 -5.66
N ILE A 105 8.65 16.14 -5.08
CA ILE A 105 7.36 15.57 -5.48
C ILE A 105 6.63 16.61 -6.34
N ASN A 106 6.49 16.27 -7.62
CA ASN A 106 5.90 17.14 -8.63
C ASN A 106 4.51 16.69 -9.10
N LYS A 107 4.09 15.48 -8.72
CA LYS A 107 2.79 14.90 -9.09
C LYS A 107 2.33 13.87 -8.06
N ILE A 108 1.01 13.77 -7.88
CA ILE A 108 0.35 12.83 -6.97
C ILE A 108 -0.72 11.96 -7.65
N ASP A 109 -0.88 12.07 -8.98
CA ASP A 109 -1.88 11.28 -9.72
C ASP A 109 -1.25 10.07 -10.40
N ILE A 110 -1.86 8.92 -10.16
CA ILE A 110 -1.58 7.66 -10.85
C ILE A 110 -2.19 7.68 -12.25
N ASN A 111 -1.46 7.15 -13.23
CA ASN A 111 -1.90 7.19 -14.63
C ASN A 111 -2.69 5.93 -15.04
N LEU A 112 -3.89 5.71 -14.50
CA LEU A 112 -4.73 4.57 -14.89
C LEU A 112 -5.67 4.91 -16.06
N THR A 113 -5.10 5.39 -17.17
CA THR A 113 -5.88 5.81 -18.36
C THR A 113 -5.95 4.75 -19.46
N SER A 114 -5.14 3.69 -19.36
CA SER A 114 -5.06 2.64 -20.37
C SER A 114 -4.78 1.29 -19.74
N ARG A 115 -5.19 0.20 -20.41
CA ARG A 115 -4.88 -1.16 -19.98
C ARG A 115 -3.38 -1.39 -19.78
N SER A 116 -2.53 -0.82 -20.64
CA SER A 116 -1.07 -0.91 -20.47
C SER A 116 -0.59 -0.27 -19.17
N ASN A 117 -1.18 0.85 -18.75
CA ASN A 117 -0.81 1.46 -17.48
C ASN A 117 -1.32 0.66 -16.28
N VAL A 118 -2.46 -0.01 -16.41
CA VAL A 118 -2.99 -0.92 -15.39
C VAL A 118 -2.05 -2.11 -15.22
N VAL A 119 -1.59 -2.71 -16.31
CA VAL A 119 -0.59 -3.79 -16.29
C VAL A 119 0.68 -3.33 -15.56
N LYS A 120 1.19 -2.15 -15.90
CA LYS A 120 2.36 -1.57 -15.22
C LYS A 120 2.11 -1.36 -13.73
N TYR A 121 0.92 -0.90 -13.35
CA TYR A 121 0.57 -0.70 -11.95
C TYR A 121 0.47 -2.02 -11.18
N ILE A 122 -0.17 -3.03 -11.76
CA ILE A 122 -0.26 -4.38 -11.18
C ILE A 122 1.13 -5.00 -10.99
N LYS A 123 2.05 -4.82 -11.95
CA LYS A 123 3.46 -5.22 -11.79
C LYS A 123 4.12 -4.57 -10.56
N VAL A 124 3.81 -3.30 -10.28
CA VAL A 124 4.34 -2.62 -9.09
C VAL A 124 3.70 -3.15 -7.81
N LEU A 125 2.38 -3.37 -7.79
CA LEU A 125 1.68 -3.95 -6.63
C LEU A 125 2.26 -5.31 -6.24
N LEU A 126 2.68 -6.11 -7.22
CA LEU A 126 3.27 -7.44 -7.03
C LEU A 126 4.80 -7.44 -6.93
N SER A 127 5.44 -6.27 -6.86
CA SER A 127 6.88 -6.17 -6.65
C SER A 127 7.26 -6.46 -5.20
N ASP A 128 8.42 -7.08 -4.97
CA ASP A 128 8.89 -7.45 -3.62
C ASP A 128 8.88 -6.28 -2.63
N ASP A 129 9.23 -5.07 -3.09
CA ASP A 129 9.29 -3.88 -2.24
C ASP A 129 7.88 -3.43 -1.81
N TYR A 130 6.92 -3.46 -2.73
CA TYR A 130 5.52 -3.14 -2.41
C TYR A 130 4.92 -4.24 -1.51
N MET A 131 5.19 -5.50 -1.81
CA MET A 131 4.70 -6.65 -1.03
C MET A 131 5.18 -6.66 0.43
N LYS A 132 6.39 -6.15 0.70
CA LYS A 132 6.92 -6.03 2.08
C LYS A 132 6.38 -4.82 2.83
N THR A 133 5.76 -3.87 2.14
CA THR A 133 5.28 -2.59 2.70
C THR A 133 3.77 -2.54 2.90
N TRP A 134 3.03 -3.48 2.32
CA TRP A 134 1.58 -3.53 2.33
C TRP A 134 1.02 -4.90 2.74
N PRO A 135 -0.16 -4.96 3.38
CA PRO A 135 -0.86 -6.21 3.63
C PRO A 135 -1.25 -6.90 2.31
N ALA A 136 -1.12 -8.24 2.27
CA ALA A 136 -1.47 -9.03 1.09
C ALA A 136 -2.94 -8.82 0.65
N HIS A 137 -3.86 -8.66 1.61
CA HIS A 137 -5.27 -8.38 1.32
C HIS A 137 -5.48 -7.04 0.62
N ASP A 138 -4.76 -5.99 1.02
CA ASP A 138 -4.88 -4.67 0.39
C ASP A 138 -4.40 -4.72 -1.06
N ILE A 139 -3.34 -5.49 -1.33
CA ILE A 139 -2.82 -5.74 -2.69
C ILE A 139 -3.86 -6.49 -3.53
N ALA A 140 -4.39 -7.59 -3.00
CA ALA A 140 -5.41 -8.40 -3.67
C ALA A 140 -6.66 -7.56 -3.99
N TYR A 141 -7.16 -6.81 -3.02
CA TYR A 141 -8.31 -5.93 -3.18
C TYR A 141 -8.09 -4.88 -4.27
N LYS A 142 -6.91 -4.23 -4.29
CA LYS A 142 -6.54 -3.28 -5.36
C LYS A 142 -6.55 -3.96 -6.73
N ILE A 143 -5.95 -5.14 -6.85
CA ILE A 143 -5.91 -5.90 -8.11
C ILE A 143 -7.32 -6.28 -8.58
N VAL A 144 -8.17 -6.81 -7.69
CA VAL A 144 -9.56 -7.17 -7.98
C VAL A 144 -10.35 -5.97 -8.50
N ASN A 145 -10.26 -4.83 -7.82
CA ASN A 145 -10.98 -3.62 -8.23
C ASN A 145 -10.51 -3.08 -9.58
N LEU A 146 -9.20 -3.06 -9.82
CA LEU A 146 -8.66 -2.63 -11.12
C LEU A 146 -9.17 -3.55 -12.23
N MET A 147 -9.01 -4.85 -12.07
CA MET A 147 -9.36 -5.80 -13.10
C MET A 147 -10.87 -5.87 -13.34
N ALA A 148 -11.69 -5.72 -12.30
CA ALA A 148 -13.14 -5.55 -12.44
C ALA A 148 -13.50 -4.26 -13.19
N HIS A 149 -12.83 -3.13 -12.90
CA HIS A 149 -13.08 -1.87 -13.59
C HIS A 149 -12.77 -1.92 -15.09
N TYR A 150 -11.73 -2.67 -15.48
CA TYR A 150 -11.33 -2.83 -16.88
C TYR A 150 -11.96 -4.04 -17.57
N ASP A 151 -12.90 -4.73 -16.93
CA ASP A 151 -13.62 -5.87 -17.50
C ASP A 151 -12.64 -6.94 -18.05
N ILE A 152 -11.73 -7.41 -17.20
CA ILE A 152 -10.79 -8.49 -17.56
C ILE A 152 -11.58 -9.79 -17.79
N THR A 153 -11.47 -10.35 -19.00
CA THR A 153 -12.15 -11.60 -19.38
C THR A 153 -11.14 -12.73 -19.58
N GLU A 154 -11.62 -13.96 -19.80
CA GLU A 154 -10.75 -15.12 -20.09
C GLU A 154 -9.85 -14.93 -21.33
N ASP A 155 -10.24 -14.04 -22.25
CA ASP A 155 -9.42 -13.70 -23.43
C ASP A 155 -8.13 -12.96 -23.02
N ASP A 156 -8.14 -12.27 -21.88
CA ASP A 156 -6.98 -11.65 -21.25
C ASP A 156 -6.25 -12.63 -20.33
N ARG A 157 -6.03 -13.87 -20.79
CA ARG A 157 -5.62 -15.01 -19.95
C ARG A 157 -4.62 -14.69 -18.83
N PRO A 158 -3.47 -14.04 -19.09
CA PRO A 158 -2.50 -13.73 -18.02
C PRO A 158 -3.06 -12.80 -16.93
N LEU A 159 -3.90 -11.84 -17.30
CA LEU A 159 -4.56 -10.94 -16.35
C LEU A 159 -5.76 -11.62 -15.69
N TYR A 160 -6.50 -12.45 -16.42
CA TYR A 160 -7.61 -13.20 -15.86
C TYR A 160 -7.15 -14.16 -14.75
N GLU A 161 -6.04 -14.85 -14.95
CA GLU A 161 -5.46 -15.74 -13.93
C GLU A 161 -5.02 -14.96 -12.69
N ILE A 162 -4.38 -13.79 -12.87
CA ILE A 162 -4.01 -12.92 -11.74
C ILE A 162 -5.26 -12.40 -11.02
N TRP A 163 -6.30 -12.01 -11.76
CA TRP A 163 -7.57 -11.55 -11.18
C TRP A 163 -8.20 -12.65 -10.34
N TYR A 164 -8.30 -13.85 -10.90
CA TYR A 164 -8.88 -15.01 -10.23
C TYR A 164 -8.14 -15.32 -8.93
N LEU A 165 -6.81 -15.38 -8.97
CA LEU A 165 -5.99 -15.57 -7.78
C LEU A 165 -6.17 -14.44 -6.75
N ALA A 166 -6.27 -13.18 -7.21
CA ALA A 166 -6.51 -12.04 -6.33
C ALA A 166 -7.86 -12.14 -5.62
N THR A 167 -8.93 -12.52 -6.34
CA THR A 167 -10.26 -12.73 -5.75
C THR A 167 -10.25 -13.87 -4.73
N GLU A 168 -9.52 -14.94 -5.01
CA GLU A 168 -9.35 -16.02 -4.04
C GLU A 168 -8.57 -15.55 -2.80
N VAL A 169 -7.47 -14.82 -2.98
CA VAL A 169 -6.68 -14.25 -1.86
C VAL A 169 -7.53 -13.28 -1.03
N GLU A 170 -8.35 -12.43 -1.67
CA GLU A 170 -9.26 -11.52 -0.98
C GLU A 170 -10.23 -12.26 -0.04
N ALA A 171 -10.73 -13.42 -0.47
CA ALA A 171 -11.69 -14.23 0.27
C ALA A 171 -11.07 -15.22 1.27
N MET A 172 -9.77 -15.49 1.16
CA MET A 172 -9.06 -16.48 1.99
C MET A 172 -8.57 -15.88 3.31
N SER A 173 -8.36 -16.72 4.33
CA SER A 173 -7.62 -16.28 5.52
C SER A 173 -6.12 -16.27 5.26
N LEU A 174 -5.35 -15.51 6.05
CA LEU A 174 -3.90 -15.39 5.83
C LEU A 174 -3.14 -16.69 6.05
N ALA A 175 -3.61 -17.53 6.98
CA ALA A 175 -3.06 -18.86 7.19
C ALA A 175 -3.23 -19.75 5.95
N GLU A 176 -4.27 -19.51 5.15
CA GLU A 176 -4.52 -20.21 3.90
C GLU A 176 -3.75 -19.58 2.74
N ILE A 177 -3.65 -18.25 2.69
CA ILE A 177 -2.80 -17.53 1.72
C ILE A 177 -1.37 -18.06 1.80
N GLY A 178 -0.77 -18.06 3.00
CA GLY A 178 0.60 -18.54 3.20
C GLY A 178 0.80 -20.02 2.87
N LYS A 179 -0.21 -20.88 3.09
CA LYS A 179 -0.14 -22.31 2.74
C LYS A 179 -0.33 -22.59 1.25
N SER A 180 -1.14 -21.78 0.57
CA SER A 180 -1.51 -22.00 -0.83
C SER A 180 -0.44 -21.51 -1.82
N GLY A 181 0.39 -20.56 -1.43
CA GLY A 181 1.40 -19.97 -2.32
C GLY A 181 0.79 -19.14 -3.46
N LYS A 182 -0.52 -18.85 -3.44
CA LYS A 182 -1.21 -18.10 -4.52
C LYS A 182 -0.61 -16.73 -4.79
N LEU A 183 -0.12 -16.08 -3.74
CA LEU A 183 0.57 -14.79 -3.87
C LEU A 183 1.88 -14.92 -4.64
N ASP A 184 2.65 -15.99 -4.39
CA ASP A 184 3.87 -16.30 -5.15
C ASP A 184 3.54 -16.65 -6.61
N GLU A 185 2.41 -17.33 -6.83
CA GLU A 185 1.90 -17.63 -8.17
C GLU A 185 1.52 -16.34 -8.95
N MET A 186 0.79 -15.41 -8.31
CA MET A 186 0.51 -14.09 -8.89
C MET A 186 1.79 -13.34 -9.26
N ILE A 187 2.82 -13.40 -8.41
CA ILE A 187 4.13 -12.80 -8.69
C ILE A 187 4.76 -13.45 -9.93
N GLY A 188 4.70 -14.79 -10.03
CA GLY A 188 5.17 -15.54 -11.19
C GLY A 188 4.49 -15.08 -12.49
N LEU A 189 3.16 -15.00 -12.48
CA LEU A 189 2.36 -14.57 -13.64
C LEU A 189 2.62 -13.12 -14.02
N SER A 190 2.78 -12.23 -13.03
CA SER A 190 2.99 -10.79 -13.29
C SER A 190 4.29 -10.51 -14.05
N LYS A 191 5.31 -11.36 -13.90
CA LYS A 191 6.58 -11.25 -14.63
C LYS A 191 6.42 -11.50 -16.13
N GLY A 192 5.39 -12.21 -16.57
CA GLY A 192 5.13 -12.52 -17.98
C GLY A 192 4.21 -11.52 -18.70
N LEU A 193 3.77 -10.45 -18.03
CA LEU A 193 2.87 -9.44 -18.59
C LEU A 193 3.64 -8.39 -19.44
N ASP A 194 4.20 -8.77 -20.59
CA ASP A 194 4.97 -7.84 -21.45
C ASP A 194 4.11 -6.97 -22.39
#